data_AF-A0A661PB85-F1
#
_entry.id   AF-A0A661PB85-F1
#
_cell.length_a   1.000
_cell.length_b   1.000
_cell.length_c   1.000
_cell.angle_alpha   90.00
_cell.angle_beta   90.00
_cell.angle_gamma   90.00
#
_symmetry.space_group_name_H-M   'P 1'
#
loop_
_entity.id
_entity.type
_entity.pdbx_description
1 polymer ?
#
loop_
_entity_poly.entity_id
_entity_poly.type
_entity_poly.pdbx_seq_one_letter_code
_entity_poly.pdbx_strand_id
1 'polypeptide(L)'
;MTAVPFWHQPSQARPSPAALFNAAYRRSVGRRTTVSHDVATSDSTLGILSAQLRVLSLRFTAHDLARLGPRHLVYGLLVTWAVGIGRYWDHPHPYLLQSLGLGSLAVLCGLALLLYVLLLPLHPARWSLTNLVTFVSLAALPALLYAIPIERFLSLDHARAVNFWFLALVALWRVLLLGRYLGQWTDLSRSELVAALLLPLALIIVVLTVLNLEQAVFEIMSSLHAEETAGDSAYAFLNLLSAVSILALPILATIYAFAIWNRHVQRREAAQQDDEDRLGITG
;
A
#
# COMPACT_ATOMS: atom_id res chain seq x y z
N MET A 1 42.51 26.06 -60.20
CA MET A 1 42.82 25.22 -59.03
C MET A 1 42.80 26.11 -57.80
N THR A 2 41.68 26.16 -57.09
CA THR A 2 41.46 26.98 -55.89
C THR A 2 41.18 26.03 -54.73
N ALA A 3 42.07 26.03 -53.74
CA ALA A 3 41.99 25.19 -52.56
C ALA A 3 40.91 25.71 -51.60
N VAL A 4 39.98 24.84 -51.21
CA VAL A 4 38.93 25.13 -50.23
C VAL A 4 39.48 24.91 -48.82
N PRO A 5 39.26 25.82 -47.85
CA PRO A 5 39.72 25.62 -46.49
C PRO A 5 38.86 24.58 -45.78
N PHE A 6 39.52 23.58 -45.22
CA PHE A 6 38.94 22.52 -44.40
C PHE A 6 38.60 23.12 -43.02
N TRP A 7 37.33 23.44 -42.78
CA TRP A 7 36.87 23.98 -41.50
C TRP A 7 36.91 22.91 -40.40
N HIS A 8 37.53 23.25 -39.28
CA HIS A 8 37.52 22.48 -38.04
C HIS A 8 36.08 22.31 -37.52
N GLN A 9 35.62 21.06 -37.45
CA GLN A 9 34.38 20.71 -36.75
C GLN A 9 34.64 20.76 -35.23
N PRO A 10 33.93 21.59 -34.45
CA PRO A 10 34.06 21.58 -33.00
C PRO A 10 33.55 20.24 -32.45
N SER A 11 34.35 19.62 -31.59
CA SER A 11 34.02 18.39 -30.90
C SER A 11 32.76 18.60 -30.05
N GLN A 12 31.65 17.99 -30.47
CA GLN A 12 30.43 17.99 -29.65
C GLN A 12 30.72 17.20 -28.37
N ALA A 13 30.89 17.93 -27.26
CA ALA A 13 31.01 17.35 -25.94
C ALA A 13 29.77 16.48 -25.68
N ARG A 14 29.99 15.19 -25.41
CA ARG A 14 28.91 14.26 -25.05
C ARG A 14 28.25 14.79 -23.77
N PRO A 15 26.92 14.95 -23.73
CA PRO A 15 26.25 15.39 -22.52
C PRO A 15 26.53 14.40 -21.39
N SER A 16 26.82 14.93 -20.20
CA SER A 16 27.07 14.09 -19.03
C SER A 16 25.83 13.25 -18.71
N PRO A 17 25.99 12.05 -18.10
CA PRO A 17 24.86 11.22 -17.68
C PRO A 17 23.87 11.98 -16.79
N ALA A 18 24.36 12.90 -15.96
CA ALA A 18 23.55 13.79 -15.13
C ALA A 18 22.70 14.77 -15.96
N ALA A 19 23.24 15.33 -17.06
CA ALA A 19 22.48 16.21 -17.96
C ALA A 19 21.38 15.46 -18.71
N LEU A 20 21.63 14.21 -19.11
CA LEU A 20 20.61 13.35 -19.73
C LEU A 20 19.48 12.99 -18.75
N PHE A 21 19.82 12.69 -17.50
CA PHE A 21 18.84 12.42 -16.45
C PHE A 21 17.99 13.65 -16.14
N ASN A 22 18.60 14.83 -16.00
CA ASN A 22 17.89 16.08 -15.74
C ASN A 22 16.99 16.51 -16.91
N ALA A 23 17.42 16.28 -18.16
CA ALA A 23 16.60 16.55 -19.34
C ALA A 23 15.38 15.61 -19.43
N ALA A 24 15.56 14.33 -19.08
CA ALA A 24 14.46 13.36 -19.01
C ALA A 24 13.47 13.70 -17.88
N TYR A 25 13.99 14.10 -16.71
CA TYR A 25 13.18 14.54 -15.57
C TYR A 25 12.40 15.83 -15.87
N ARG A 26 13.03 16.85 -16.47
CA ARG A 26 12.31 18.08 -16.87
C ARG A 26 11.25 17.82 -17.94
N ARG A 27 11.45 16.86 -18.84
CA ARG A 27 10.40 16.46 -19.82
C ARG A 27 9.22 15.75 -19.16
N SER A 28 9.42 15.01 -18.07
CA SER A 28 8.31 14.38 -17.33
C SER A 28 7.54 15.39 -16.47
N VAL A 29 8.21 16.44 -15.97
CA VAL A 29 7.59 17.47 -15.12
C VAL A 29 6.95 18.61 -15.93
N GLY A 30 7.51 18.98 -17.09
CA GLY A 30 7.09 20.13 -17.90
C GLY A 30 5.83 19.91 -18.76
N ARG A 31 5.31 18.68 -18.87
CA ARG A 31 4.06 18.39 -19.60
C ARG A 31 2.84 18.59 -18.69
N ARG A 32 2.80 19.75 -18.02
CA ARG A 32 1.76 20.13 -17.06
C ARG A 32 1.17 21.50 -17.42
N THR A 33 0.66 21.65 -18.62
CA THR A 33 -0.24 22.77 -18.99
C THR A 33 -1.22 22.25 -20.03
N THR A 34 -2.49 22.64 -19.87
CA THR A 34 -3.69 22.25 -20.65
C THR A 34 -4.31 20.88 -20.36
N VAL A 35 -4.68 20.61 -19.11
CA VAL A 35 -5.78 19.67 -18.78
C VAL A 35 -6.80 20.43 -17.93
N SER A 36 -7.50 21.38 -18.53
CA SER A 36 -8.49 22.23 -17.87
C SER A 36 -9.95 21.89 -18.22
N HIS A 37 -10.22 20.82 -18.98
CA HIS A 37 -11.60 20.46 -19.37
C HIS A 37 -12.15 19.13 -18.82
N ASP A 38 -11.36 18.29 -18.15
CA ASP A 38 -11.84 16.98 -17.65
C ASP A 38 -12.13 16.92 -16.14
N VAL A 39 -12.06 18.03 -15.42
CA VAL A 39 -12.33 18.04 -13.97
C VAL A 39 -13.82 17.77 -13.68
N ALA A 40 -14.72 18.10 -14.62
CA ALA A 40 -16.16 17.96 -14.43
C ALA A 40 -16.67 16.50 -14.40
N THR A 41 -15.95 15.54 -14.98
CA THR A 41 -16.40 14.12 -15.03
C THR A 41 -15.97 13.30 -13.81
N SER A 42 -14.96 13.78 -13.06
CA SER A 42 -14.46 13.14 -11.83
C SER A 42 -15.44 13.21 -10.65
N ASP A 43 -16.50 14.02 -10.77
CA ASP A 43 -17.46 14.27 -9.70
C ASP A 43 -18.69 13.35 -9.73
N SER A 44 -18.83 12.55 -10.78
CA SER A 44 -19.95 11.62 -10.95
C SER A 44 -19.75 10.34 -10.11
N THR A 45 -20.85 9.77 -9.61
CA THR A 45 -20.85 8.47 -8.89
C THR A 45 -20.24 7.35 -9.72
N LEU A 46 -20.48 7.36 -11.04
CA LEU A 46 -19.88 6.44 -12.00
C LEU A 46 -18.35 6.60 -12.08
N GLY A 47 -17.83 7.83 -11.93
CA GLY A 47 -16.40 8.10 -11.85
C GLY A 47 -15.75 7.44 -10.64
N ILE A 48 -16.40 7.52 -9.47
CA ILE A 48 -15.92 6.90 -8.22
C ILE A 48 -15.89 5.36 -8.35
N LEU A 49 -16.94 4.76 -8.90
CA LEU A 49 -17.00 3.31 -9.14
C LEU A 49 -15.94 2.86 -10.13
N SER A 50 -15.74 3.61 -11.23
CA SER A 50 -14.69 3.32 -12.20
C SER A 50 -13.30 3.40 -11.57
N ALA A 51 -13.05 4.43 -10.73
CA ALA A 51 -11.80 4.56 -9.99
C ALA A 51 -11.58 3.37 -9.04
N GLN A 52 -12.61 2.96 -8.30
CA GLN A 52 -12.51 1.79 -7.42
C GLN A 52 -12.21 0.52 -8.24
N LEU A 53 -12.90 0.26 -9.34
CA LEU A 53 -12.63 -0.92 -10.18
C LEU A 53 -11.22 -0.91 -10.76
N ARG A 54 -10.71 0.25 -11.19
CA ARG A 54 -9.31 0.38 -11.65
C ARG A 54 -8.31 0.13 -10.54
N VAL A 55 -8.59 0.62 -9.33
CA VAL A 55 -7.80 0.34 -8.13
C VAL A 55 -7.79 -1.17 -7.90
N LEU A 56 -8.96 -1.77 -7.76
CA LEU A 56 -9.12 -3.20 -7.48
C LEU A 56 -8.50 -4.07 -8.56
N SER A 57 -8.59 -3.71 -9.84
CA SER A 57 -7.99 -4.48 -10.93
C SER A 57 -6.49 -4.26 -11.10
N LEU A 58 -5.81 -3.58 -10.17
CA LEU A 58 -4.37 -3.23 -10.26
C LEU A 58 -4.03 -2.45 -11.55
N ARG A 59 -4.97 -1.68 -12.11
CA ARG A 59 -4.77 -0.94 -13.38
C ARG A 59 -4.67 0.57 -13.20
N PHE A 60 -4.72 1.06 -11.97
CA PHE A 60 -4.52 2.48 -11.69
C PHE A 60 -3.11 2.97 -12.04
N THR A 61 -3.03 4.29 -12.25
CA THR A 61 -1.83 5.07 -12.56
C THR A 61 -1.59 6.15 -11.50
N ALA A 62 -0.41 6.76 -11.49
CA ALA A 62 -0.13 7.91 -10.61
C ALA A 62 -1.11 9.09 -10.86
N HIS A 63 -1.62 9.25 -12.08
CA HIS A 63 -2.62 10.29 -12.37
C HIS A 63 -3.97 10.01 -11.72
N ASP A 64 -4.40 8.73 -11.70
CA ASP A 64 -5.63 8.32 -11.01
C ASP A 64 -5.51 8.57 -9.50
N LEU A 65 -4.34 8.26 -8.90
CA LEU A 65 -4.08 8.51 -7.48
C LEU A 65 -4.08 9.99 -7.12
N ALA A 66 -3.56 10.86 -8.00
CA ALA A 66 -3.59 12.31 -7.80
C ALA A 66 -5.00 12.91 -7.83
N ARG A 67 -5.97 12.19 -8.43
CA ARG A 67 -7.39 12.59 -8.49
C ARG A 67 -8.21 12.08 -7.31
N LEU A 68 -7.61 11.30 -6.40
CA LEU A 68 -8.30 10.84 -5.19
C LEU A 68 -8.61 12.04 -4.27
N GLY A 69 -9.86 12.48 -4.33
CA GLY A 69 -10.38 13.56 -3.50
C GLY A 69 -11.23 13.09 -2.31
N PRO A 70 -11.71 14.02 -1.47
CA PRO A 70 -12.52 13.72 -0.27
C PRO A 70 -13.78 12.89 -0.55
N ARG A 71 -14.39 13.01 -1.74
CA ARG A 71 -15.56 12.19 -2.12
C ARG A 71 -15.23 10.70 -2.22
N HIS A 72 -14.04 10.37 -2.73
CA HIS A 72 -13.57 8.99 -2.79
C HIS A 72 -13.31 8.44 -1.38
N LEU A 73 -12.81 9.29 -0.47
CA LEU A 73 -12.64 8.93 0.93
C LEU A 73 -13.99 8.63 1.60
N VAL A 74 -14.97 9.53 1.48
CA VAL A 74 -16.31 9.31 2.04
C VAL A 74 -16.92 8.03 1.47
N TYR A 75 -16.83 7.82 0.16
CA TYR A 75 -17.29 6.59 -0.47
C TYR A 75 -16.59 5.33 0.09
N GLY A 76 -15.26 5.34 0.16
CA GLY A 76 -14.48 4.21 0.71
C GLY A 76 -14.78 3.94 2.19
N LEU A 77 -15.02 4.98 2.99
CA LEU A 77 -15.47 4.86 4.38
C LEU A 77 -16.87 4.24 4.47
N LEU A 78 -17.82 4.67 3.63
CA LEU A 78 -19.16 4.08 3.57
C LEU A 78 -19.12 2.61 3.16
N VAL A 79 -18.30 2.24 2.17
CA VAL A 79 -18.10 0.84 1.78
C VAL A 79 -17.47 0.04 2.93
N THR A 80 -16.44 0.57 3.59
CA THR A 80 -15.80 -0.09 4.74
C THR A 80 -16.78 -0.30 5.89
N TRP A 81 -17.62 0.71 6.17
CA TRP A 81 -18.66 0.66 7.18
C TRP A 81 -19.73 -0.39 6.83
N ALA A 82 -20.21 -0.41 5.59
CA ALA A 82 -21.18 -1.40 5.11
C ALA A 82 -20.64 -2.83 5.19
N VAL A 83 -19.37 -3.04 4.80
CA VAL A 83 -18.68 -4.32 4.98
C VAL A 83 -18.62 -4.68 6.47
N GLY A 84 -18.35 -3.71 7.35
CA GLY A 84 -18.36 -3.90 8.79
C GLY A 84 -19.70 -4.40 9.32
N ILE A 85 -20.81 -3.78 8.91
CA ILE A 85 -22.16 -4.24 9.25
C ILE A 85 -22.41 -5.65 8.71
N GLY A 86 -22.05 -5.88 7.45
CA GLY A 86 -22.23 -7.17 6.78
C GLY A 86 -21.53 -8.34 7.48
N ARG A 87 -20.42 -8.10 8.21
CA ARG A 87 -19.74 -9.16 8.98
C ARG A 87 -20.49 -9.58 10.24
N TYR A 88 -21.34 -8.72 10.80
CA TYR A 88 -22.04 -8.97 12.07
C TYR A 88 -23.54 -9.20 11.91
N TRP A 89 -24.05 -9.23 10.68
CA TRP A 89 -25.49 -9.28 10.43
C TRP A 89 -26.16 -10.57 10.93
N ASP A 90 -25.43 -11.69 10.94
CA ASP A 90 -25.93 -13.03 11.33
C ASP A 90 -25.47 -13.44 12.74
N HIS A 91 -24.80 -12.53 13.48
CA HIS A 91 -24.35 -12.84 14.83
C HIS A 91 -25.51 -12.68 15.84
N PRO A 92 -25.74 -13.66 16.75
CA PRO A 92 -26.89 -13.62 17.67
C PRO A 92 -26.76 -12.59 18.79
N HIS A 93 -25.52 -12.21 19.19
CA HIS A 93 -25.27 -11.27 20.29
C HIS A 93 -24.09 -10.31 20.01
N PRO A 94 -24.16 -9.42 19.01
CA PRO A 94 -23.07 -8.51 18.70
C PRO A 94 -23.00 -7.37 19.72
N TYR A 95 -21.80 -7.00 20.15
CA TYR A 95 -21.58 -5.78 20.93
C TYR A 95 -22.05 -4.55 20.11
N LEU A 96 -22.56 -3.50 20.78
CA LEU A 96 -23.13 -2.31 20.10
C LEU A 96 -22.17 -1.65 19.08
N LEU A 97 -20.88 -1.55 19.42
CA LEU A 97 -19.85 -1.01 18.52
C LEU A 97 -19.59 -1.90 17.29
N GLN A 98 -19.79 -3.21 17.41
CA GLN A 98 -19.63 -4.17 16.33
C GLN A 98 -20.85 -4.17 15.41
N SER A 99 -22.06 -4.17 15.97
CA SER A 99 -23.31 -4.07 15.19
C SER A 99 -23.43 -2.74 14.44
N LEU A 100 -22.88 -1.65 14.96
CA LEU A 100 -22.78 -0.37 14.27
C LEU A 100 -21.72 -0.35 13.15
N GLY A 101 -20.91 -1.41 12.96
CA GLY A 101 -19.85 -1.46 11.95
C GLY A 101 -18.63 -0.59 12.24
N LEU A 102 -18.58 0.09 13.39
CA LEU A 102 -17.51 1.03 13.77
C LEU A 102 -16.16 0.32 13.96
N GLY A 103 -16.17 -0.96 14.34
CA GLY A 103 -14.95 -1.77 14.47
C GLY A 103 -14.12 -1.81 13.18
N SER A 104 -14.77 -1.88 12.02
CA SER A 104 -14.05 -1.92 10.73
C SER A 104 -13.40 -0.59 10.36
N LEU A 105 -14.04 0.53 10.73
CA LEU A 105 -13.46 1.86 10.58
C LEU A 105 -12.26 2.07 11.53
N ALA A 106 -12.36 1.57 12.76
CA ALA A 106 -11.25 1.63 13.71
C ALA A 106 -10.02 0.84 13.21
N VAL A 107 -10.24 -0.37 12.67
CA VAL A 107 -9.18 -1.19 12.07
C VAL A 107 -8.57 -0.49 10.85
N LEU A 108 -9.40 0.10 9.98
CA LEU A 108 -8.93 0.89 8.83
C LEU A 108 -8.01 2.05 9.28
N CYS A 109 -8.46 2.82 10.27
CA CYS A 109 -7.69 3.95 10.82
C CYS A 109 -6.39 3.49 11.47
N GLY A 110 -6.44 2.44 12.29
CA GLY A 110 -5.26 1.86 12.95
C GLY A 110 -4.23 1.34 11.95
N LEU A 111 -4.68 0.60 10.92
CA LEU A 111 -3.82 0.09 9.86
C LEU A 111 -3.21 1.22 9.03
N ALA A 112 -4.01 2.21 8.63
CA ALA A 112 -3.51 3.36 7.86
C ALA A 112 -2.51 4.19 8.67
N LEU A 113 -2.76 4.39 9.96
CA LEU A 113 -1.84 5.09 10.85
C LEU A 113 -0.54 4.31 11.04
N LEU A 114 -0.62 3.00 11.27
CA LEU A 114 0.55 2.12 11.37
C LEU A 114 1.41 2.22 10.10
N LEU A 115 0.80 2.07 8.92
CA LEU A 115 1.49 2.21 7.65
C LEU A 115 2.07 3.62 7.46
N TYR A 116 1.34 4.66 7.86
CA TYR A 116 1.80 6.04 7.77
C TYR A 116 3.06 6.28 8.59
N VAL A 117 3.02 5.91 9.87
CA VAL A 117 4.15 6.07 10.80
C VAL A 117 5.33 5.21 10.38
N LEU A 118 5.09 3.97 9.96
CA LEU A 118 6.15 3.07 9.52
C LEU A 118 6.81 3.56 8.22
N LEU A 119 6.12 4.26 7.33
CA LEU A 119 6.72 4.77 6.09
C LEU A 119 7.25 6.19 6.23
N LEU A 120 6.91 6.90 7.31
CA LEU A 120 7.34 8.27 7.55
C LEU A 120 8.87 8.46 7.52
N PRO A 121 9.70 7.59 8.11
CA PRO A 121 11.16 7.73 8.08
C PRO A 121 11.78 7.59 6.68
N LEU A 122 11.16 6.80 5.80
CA LEU A 122 11.56 6.73 4.39
C LEU A 122 11.22 8.01 3.63
N HIS A 123 10.32 8.83 4.21
CA HIS A 123 9.82 10.10 3.70
C HIS A 123 9.54 10.04 2.19
N PRO A 124 8.56 9.21 1.82
CA PRO A 124 8.22 8.99 0.43
C PRO A 124 7.72 10.26 -0.25
N ALA A 125 7.88 10.33 -1.56
CA ALA A 125 7.37 11.47 -2.33
C ALA A 125 5.84 11.56 -2.18
N ARG A 126 5.31 12.78 -2.00
CA ARG A 126 3.87 13.07 -1.96
C ARG A 126 3.11 12.26 -0.90
N TRP A 127 3.75 11.98 0.23
CA TRP A 127 3.14 11.25 1.33
C TRP A 127 2.07 12.11 2.00
N SER A 128 0.84 11.60 2.06
CA SER A 128 -0.24 12.21 2.83
C SER A 128 -1.10 11.13 3.47
N LEU A 129 -1.47 11.34 4.73
CA LEU A 129 -2.35 10.42 5.45
C LEU A 129 -3.70 10.30 4.74
N THR A 130 -4.24 11.41 4.22
CA THR A 130 -5.51 11.43 3.51
C THR A 130 -5.51 10.55 2.26
N ASN A 131 -4.45 10.59 1.43
CA ASN A 131 -4.37 9.74 0.24
C ASN A 131 -4.22 8.27 0.62
N LEU A 132 -3.43 7.98 1.66
CA LEU A 132 -3.27 6.62 2.17
C LEU A 132 -4.59 6.05 2.70
N VAL A 133 -5.29 6.77 3.56
CA VAL A 133 -6.59 6.34 4.10
C VAL A 133 -7.60 6.17 2.96
N THR A 134 -7.64 7.11 2.01
CA THR A 134 -8.52 7.01 0.84
C THR A 134 -8.21 5.74 0.05
N PHE A 135 -6.95 5.49 -0.26
CA PHE A 135 -6.53 4.29 -1.00
C PHE A 135 -6.89 2.99 -0.27
N VAL A 136 -6.55 2.88 1.03
CA VAL A 136 -6.83 1.68 1.82
C VAL A 136 -8.35 1.45 1.97
N SER A 137 -9.14 2.53 2.08
CA SER A 137 -10.60 2.45 2.15
C SER A 137 -11.25 1.99 0.83
N LEU A 138 -10.71 2.42 -0.33
CA LEU A 138 -11.20 1.94 -1.63
C LEU A 138 -10.92 0.46 -1.85
N ALA A 139 -9.84 -0.07 -1.24
CA ALA A 139 -9.52 -1.49 -1.22
C ALA A 139 -10.39 -2.32 -0.24
N ALA A 140 -11.43 -1.73 0.36
CA ALA A 140 -12.33 -2.45 1.27
C ALA A 140 -13.28 -3.42 0.58
N LEU A 141 -13.63 -3.20 -0.70
CA LEU A 141 -14.66 -3.98 -1.39
C LEU A 141 -14.41 -5.50 -1.41
N PRO A 142 -13.19 -6.02 -1.65
CA PRO A 142 -12.93 -7.45 -1.60
C PRO A 142 -13.23 -8.09 -0.23
N ALA A 143 -13.23 -7.31 0.86
CA ALA A 143 -13.60 -7.82 2.17
C ALA A 143 -15.11 -8.11 2.30
N LEU A 144 -15.94 -7.68 1.34
CA LEU A 144 -17.34 -8.10 1.26
C LEU A 144 -17.47 -9.61 1.04
N LEU A 145 -16.46 -10.26 0.43
CA LEU A 145 -16.44 -11.71 0.26
C LEU A 145 -16.49 -12.46 1.60
N TYR A 146 -16.04 -11.84 2.70
CA TYR A 146 -16.12 -12.40 4.04
C TYR A 146 -17.50 -12.27 4.70
N ALA A 147 -18.38 -11.42 4.16
CA ALA A 147 -19.74 -11.29 4.67
C ALA A 147 -20.67 -12.38 4.11
N ILE A 148 -20.19 -13.21 3.17
CA ILE A 148 -20.96 -14.29 2.57
C ILE A 148 -20.93 -15.47 3.55
N PRO A 149 -22.09 -15.92 4.09
CA PRO A 149 -22.16 -17.00 5.07
C PRO A 149 -22.02 -18.36 4.36
N ILE A 150 -20.81 -18.70 3.94
CA ILE A 150 -20.52 -19.94 3.20
C ILE A 150 -20.82 -21.20 4.02
N GLU A 151 -20.88 -21.08 5.35
CA GLU A 151 -21.24 -22.11 6.31
C GLU A 151 -22.67 -22.63 6.10
N ARG A 152 -23.55 -21.82 5.49
CA ARG A 152 -24.93 -22.21 5.18
C ARG A 152 -25.02 -23.12 3.96
N PHE A 153 -23.97 -23.19 3.14
CA PHE A 153 -23.97 -23.88 1.85
C PHE A 153 -23.03 -25.09 1.80
N LEU A 154 -22.05 -25.16 2.70
CA LEU A 154 -20.98 -26.17 2.69
C LEU A 154 -20.94 -26.93 4.03
N SER A 155 -20.38 -28.14 4.02
CA SER A 155 -20.05 -28.81 5.28
C SER A 155 -18.98 -28.02 6.04
N LEU A 156 -18.90 -28.22 7.34
CA LEU A 156 -18.04 -27.47 8.24
C LEU A 156 -16.57 -27.41 7.78
N ASP A 157 -16.02 -28.56 7.36
CA ASP A 157 -14.63 -28.65 6.92
C ASP A 157 -14.37 -27.93 5.60
N HIS A 158 -15.31 -28.01 4.65
CA HIS A 158 -15.21 -27.28 3.39
C HIS A 158 -15.39 -25.77 3.59
N ALA A 159 -16.31 -25.35 4.47
CA ALA A 159 -16.51 -23.95 4.81
C ALA A 159 -15.23 -23.35 5.42
N ARG A 160 -14.59 -24.05 6.37
CA ARG A 160 -13.30 -23.64 6.95
C ARG A 160 -12.22 -23.44 5.88
N ALA A 161 -12.05 -24.42 5.01
CA ALA A 161 -11.05 -24.36 3.94
C ALA A 161 -11.31 -23.18 3.00
N VAL A 162 -12.56 -22.96 2.58
CA VAL A 162 -12.93 -21.85 1.70
C VAL A 162 -12.76 -20.49 2.38
N ASN A 163 -13.16 -20.35 3.65
CA ASN A 163 -12.94 -19.13 4.43
C ASN A 163 -11.45 -18.80 4.54
N PHE A 164 -10.61 -19.80 4.84
CA PHE A 164 -9.16 -19.64 4.86
C PHE A 164 -8.61 -19.17 3.50
N TRP A 165 -9.05 -19.78 2.40
CA TRP A 165 -8.61 -19.36 1.06
C TRP A 165 -9.09 -17.96 0.68
N PHE A 166 -10.31 -17.56 1.04
CA PHE A 166 -10.78 -16.19 0.86
C PHE A 166 -9.93 -15.20 1.66
N LEU A 167 -9.57 -15.55 2.91
CA LEU A 167 -8.70 -14.73 3.75
C LEU A 167 -7.33 -14.54 3.09
N ALA A 168 -6.69 -15.63 2.70
CA ALA A 168 -5.40 -15.62 2.02
C ALA A 168 -5.45 -14.82 0.70
N LEU A 169 -6.46 -15.04 -0.14
CA LEU A 169 -6.60 -14.37 -1.42
C LEU A 169 -6.77 -12.86 -1.27
N VAL A 170 -7.68 -12.42 -0.40
CA VAL A 170 -7.94 -11.00 -0.19
C VAL A 170 -6.78 -10.31 0.53
N ALA A 171 -6.11 -10.99 1.48
CA ALA A 171 -4.91 -10.48 2.12
C ALA A 171 -3.79 -10.28 1.09
N LEU A 172 -3.52 -11.29 0.25
CA LEU A 172 -2.57 -11.19 -0.85
C LEU A 172 -2.93 -10.05 -1.81
N TRP A 173 -4.21 -9.93 -2.18
CA TRP A 173 -4.69 -8.87 -3.04
C TRP A 173 -4.42 -7.48 -2.46
N ARG A 174 -4.66 -7.29 -1.16
CA ARG A 174 -4.36 -6.03 -0.45
C ARG A 174 -2.87 -5.72 -0.43
N VAL A 175 -2.01 -6.71 -0.22
CA VAL A 175 -0.56 -6.53 -0.25
C VAL A 175 -0.10 -6.14 -1.66
N LEU A 176 -0.64 -6.76 -2.71
CA LEU A 176 -0.35 -6.40 -4.10
C LEU A 176 -0.82 -4.97 -4.43
N LEU A 177 -2.02 -4.59 -3.98
CA LEU A 177 -2.55 -3.23 -4.12
C LEU A 177 -1.64 -2.21 -3.44
N LEU A 178 -1.25 -2.45 -2.19
CA LEU A 178 -0.35 -1.59 -1.44
C LEU A 178 1.03 -1.50 -2.13
N GLY A 179 1.57 -2.62 -2.60
CA GLY A 179 2.85 -2.66 -3.29
C GLY A 179 2.83 -1.87 -4.59
N ARG A 180 1.74 -1.99 -5.36
CA ARG A 180 1.55 -1.17 -6.56
C ARG A 180 1.38 0.32 -6.22
N TYR A 181 0.62 0.64 -5.18
CA TYR A 181 0.42 2.01 -4.72
C TYR A 181 1.74 2.68 -4.35
N LEU A 182 2.54 2.04 -3.49
CA LEU A 182 3.86 2.53 -3.10
C LEU A 182 4.79 2.61 -4.32
N GLY A 183 4.88 1.55 -5.13
CA GLY A 183 5.75 1.53 -6.31
C GLY A 183 5.43 2.63 -7.34
N GLN A 184 4.17 3.07 -7.44
CA GLN A 184 3.78 4.13 -8.38
C GLN A 184 3.75 5.53 -7.77
N TRP A 185 3.46 5.66 -6.48
CA TRP A 185 3.22 6.96 -5.85
C TRP A 185 4.45 7.51 -5.11
N THR A 186 5.26 6.65 -4.52
CA THR A 186 6.25 7.05 -3.50
C THR A 186 7.71 7.11 -3.93
N ASP A 187 8.00 6.78 -5.20
CA ASP A 187 9.36 6.76 -5.79
C ASP A 187 10.38 5.97 -4.93
N LEU A 188 9.91 4.85 -4.36
CA LEU A 188 10.73 3.95 -3.55
C LEU A 188 11.50 2.99 -4.46
N SER A 189 12.74 2.70 -4.08
CA SER A 189 13.53 1.64 -4.71
C SER A 189 12.92 0.26 -4.44
N ARG A 190 13.32 -0.76 -5.20
CA ARG A 190 12.74 -2.12 -5.05
C ARG A 190 12.97 -2.71 -3.66
N SER A 191 14.15 -2.48 -3.06
CA SER A 191 14.45 -2.97 -1.71
C SER A 191 13.66 -2.22 -0.63
N GLU A 192 13.55 -0.89 -0.75
CA GLU A 192 12.69 -0.06 0.09
C GLU A 192 11.24 -0.52 0.02
N LEU A 193 10.75 -0.82 -1.19
CA LEU A 193 9.40 -1.31 -1.40
C LEU A 193 9.15 -2.67 -0.74
N VAL A 194 10.09 -3.62 -0.89
CA VAL A 194 9.98 -4.94 -0.24
C VAL A 194 9.96 -4.80 1.28
N ALA A 195 10.86 -3.99 1.85
CA ALA A 195 10.89 -3.74 3.29
C ALA A 195 9.60 -3.05 3.76
N ALA A 196 9.13 -2.02 3.04
CA ALA A 196 7.89 -1.29 3.32
C ALA A 196 6.63 -2.18 3.32
N LEU A 197 6.60 -3.24 2.50
CA LEU A 197 5.48 -4.17 2.42
C LEU A 197 5.55 -5.29 3.46
N LEU A 198 6.73 -5.90 3.61
CA LEU A 198 6.88 -7.09 4.46
C LEU A 198 7.06 -6.75 5.93
N LEU A 199 7.68 -5.62 6.27
CA LEU A 199 7.92 -5.22 7.65
C LEU A 199 6.62 -5.04 8.46
N PRO A 200 5.60 -4.29 8.00
CA PRO A 200 4.35 -4.18 8.75
C PRO A 200 3.62 -5.53 8.87
N LEU A 201 3.69 -6.38 7.84
CA LEU A 201 3.08 -7.71 7.88
C LEU A 201 3.76 -8.60 8.94
N ALA A 202 5.10 -8.70 8.90
CA ALA A 202 5.86 -9.46 9.88
C ALA A 202 5.68 -8.90 11.30
N LEU A 203 5.64 -7.58 11.45
CA LEU A 203 5.41 -6.93 12.74
C LEU A 203 4.03 -7.28 13.31
N ILE A 204 2.97 -7.23 12.51
CA ILE A 204 1.62 -7.61 12.95
C ILE A 204 1.61 -9.07 13.40
N ILE A 205 2.20 -9.98 12.62
CA ILE A 205 2.23 -11.41 12.97
C ILE A 205 2.99 -11.62 14.28
N VAL A 206 4.20 -11.05 14.42
CA VAL A 206 5.00 -11.18 15.66
C VAL A 206 4.26 -10.61 16.87
N VAL A 207 3.61 -9.45 16.74
CA VAL A 207 2.82 -8.86 17.84
C VAL A 207 1.65 -9.77 18.22
N LEU A 208 0.94 -10.34 17.25
CA LEU A 208 -0.15 -11.27 17.52
C LEU A 208 0.34 -12.54 18.22
N THR A 209 1.47 -13.09 17.81
CA THR A 209 2.11 -14.26 18.45
C THR A 209 2.56 -13.95 19.87
N VAL A 210 3.25 -12.83 20.09
CA VAL A 210 3.76 -12.45 21.43
C VAL A 210 2.64 -12.18 22.42
N LEU A 211 1.55 -11.56 21.96
CA LEU A 211 0.37 -11.32 22.79
C LEU A 211 -0.49 -12.57 22.99
N ASN A 212 -0.08 -13.71 22.40
CA ASN A 212 -0.83 -14.96 22.35
C ASN A 212 -2.27 -14.75 21.80
N LEU A 213 -2.45 -13.70 21.00
CA LEU A 213 -3.71 -13.33 20.36
C LEU A 213 -3.89 -14.07 19.04
N GLU A 214 -2.88 -14.78 18.55
CA GLU A 214 -2.98 -15.58 17.32
C GLU A 214 -4.07 -16.66 17.43
N GLN A 215 -4.16 -17.33 18.59
CA GLN A 215 -5.22 -18.30 18.86
C GLN A 215 -6.59 -17.63 18.94
N ALA A 216 -6.70 -16.52 19.67
CA ALA A 216 -7.95 -15.78 19.80
C ALA A 216 -8.45 -15.22 18.45
N VAL A 217 -7.55 -14.66 17.63
CA VAL A 217 -7.90 -14.13 16.30
C VAL A 217 -8.29 -15.25 15.36
N PHE A 218 -7.60 -16.40 15.40
CA PHE A 218 -7.97 -17.53 14.56
C PHE A 218 -9.31 -18.15 14.97
N GLU A 219 -9.58 -18.27 16.26
CA GLU A 219 -10.87 -18.73 16.78
C GLU A 219 -12.01 -17.76 16.38
N ILE A 220 -11.77 -16.44 16.51
CA ILE A 220 -12.71 -15.40 16.08
C ILE A 220 -12.90 -15.40 14.55
N MET A 221 -11.84 -15.62 13.76
CA MET A 221 -11.90 -15.55 12.30
C MET A 221 -12.36 -16.84 11.63
N SER A 222 -12.18 -18.00 12.27
CA SER A 222 -12.70 -19.28 11.80
C SER A 222 -14.14 -19.54 12.27
N SER A 223 -14.71 -18.65 13.09
CA SER A 223 -16.09 -18.67 13.57
C SER A 223 -16.46 -19.93 14.39
N LEU A 224 -15.50 -20.70 14.90
CA LEU A 224 -15.79 -22.04 15.44
C LEU A 224 -15.14 -22.31 16.79
N HIS A 225 -16.00 -22.73 17.73
CA HIS A 225 -15.59 -23.38 18.97
C HIS A 225 -14.99 -24.75 18.61
N ALA A 226 -13.88 -25.07 19.26
CA ALA A 226 -13.05 -26.23 19.00
C ALA A 226 -13.82 -27.56 18.99
N GLU A 227 -13.81 -28.25 17.85
CA GLU A 227 -13.78 -29.72 17.82
C GLU A 227 -12.42 -30.14 17.25
N GLU A 228 -11.74 -31.01 17.99
CA GLU A 228 -10.27 -31.15 18.08
C GLU A 228 -9.55 -31.69 16.85
N THR A 229 -10.24 -32.15 15.80
CA THR A 229 -9.60 -32.97 14.75
C THR A 229 -9.20 -32.24 13.46
N ALA A 230 -9.66 -31.01 13.24
CA ALA A 230 -9.29 -30.21 12.05
C ALA A 230 -8.33 -29.04 12.34
N GLY A 231 -7.95 -28.84 13.61
CA GLY A 231 -7.10 -27.73 14.04
C GLY A 231 -5.63 -27.87 13.65
N ASP A 232 -5.12 -29.10 13.55
CA ASP A 232 -3.67 -29.36 13.47
C ASP A 232 -2.97 -28.70 12.27
N SER A 233 -3.62 -28.69 11.09
CA SER A 233 -3.03 -28.10 9.88
C SER A 233 -2.99 -26.57 9.94
N ALA A 234 -4.03 -25.95 10.51
CA ALA A 234 -4.08 -24.51 10.69
C ALA A 234 -3.07 -24.04 11.75
N TYR A 235 -2.94 -24.77 12.86
CA TYR A 235 -1.91 -24.50 13.86
C TYR A 235 -0.49 -24.67 13.31
N ALA A 236 -0.25 -25.71 12.49
CA ALA A 236 1.03 -25.87 11.82
C ALA A 236 1.35 -24.69 10.89
N PHE A 237 0.37 -24.19 10.13
CA PHE A 237 0.55 -23.02 9.28
C PHE A 237 0.82 -21.74 10.08
N LEU A 238 0.07 -21.50 11.17
CA LEU A 238 0.31 -20.36 12.06
C LEU A 238 1.71 -20.43 12.67
N ASN A 239 2.10 -21.58 13.21
CA ASN A 239 3.44 -21.77 13.79
C ASN A 239 4.55 -21.53 12.75
N LEU A 240 4.38 -22.02 11.52
CA LEU A 240 5.31 -21.76 10.42
C LEU A 240 5.38 -20.27 10.08
N LEU A 241 4.23 -19.61 9.96
CA LEU A 241 4.14 -18.19 9.62
C LEU A 241 4.75 -17.31 10.72
N SER A 242 4.53 -17.65 12.00
CA SER A 242 5.11 -16.99 13.15
C SER A 242 6.63 -17.20 13.19
N ALA A 243 7.12 -18.42 12.98
CA ALA A 243 8.55 -18.71 12.90
C ALA A 243 9.24 -17.93 11.76
N VAL A 244 8.64 -17.93 10.56
CA VAL A 244 9.15 -17.17 9.41
C VAL A 244 9.14 -15.68 9.71
N SER A 245 8.09 -15.15 10.33
CA SER A 245 7.99 -13.72 10.66
C SER A 245 9.03 -13.30 11.70
N ILE A 246 9.25 -14.10 12.74
CA ILE A 246 10.28 -13.86 13.77
C ILE A 246 11.68 -13.85 13.14
N LEU A 247 11.98 -14.80 12.25
CA LEU A 247 13.27 -14.87 11.56
C LEU A 247 13.44 -13.75 10.51
N ALA A 248 12.37 -13.38 9.80
CA ALA A 248 12.40 -12.34 8.78
C ALA A 248 12.51 -10.93 9.40
N LEU A 249 11.93 -10.70 10.59
CA LEU A 249 11.88 -9.39 11.22
C LEU A 249 13.27 -8.70 11.36
N PRO A 250 14.32 -9.32 11.92
CA PRO A 250 15.63 -8.67 12.03
C PRO A 250 16.27 -8.38 10.67
N ILE A 251 16.07 -9.25 9.68
CA ILE A 251 16.57 -9.07 8.31
C ILE A 251 15.87 -7.86 7.68
N LEU A 252 14.53 -7.83 7.74
CA LEU A 252 13.71 -6.74 7.21
C LEU A 252 14.00 -5.42 7.93
N ALA A 253 14.16 -5.44 9.26
CA ALA A 253 14.51 -4.27 10.05
C ALA A 253 15.87 -3.70 9.65
N THR A 254 16.86 -4.56 9.36
CA THR A 254 18.18 -4.14 8.89
C THR A 254 18.11 -3.50 7.51
N ILE A 255 17.40 -4.12 6.56
CA ILE A 255 17.18 -3.57 5.21
C ILE A 255 16.47 -2.21 5.30
N TYR A 256 15.45 -2.12 6.17
CA TYR A 256 14.68 -0.91 6.40
C TYR A 256 15.52 0.20 7.04
N ALA A 257 16.32 -0.11 8.05
CA ALA A 257 17.25 0.85 8.67
C ALA A 257 18.30 1.36 7.68
N PHE A 258 18.84 0.47 6.84
CA PHE A 258 19.78 0.84 5.78
C PHE A 258 19.12 1.73 4.71
N ALA A 259 17.87 1.45 4.34
CA ALA A 259 17.10 2.30 3.44
C ALA A 259 16.88 3.71 4.01
N ILE A 260 16.51 3.83 5.29
CA ILE A 260 16.39 5.12 5.98
C ILE A 260 17.72 5.87 5.95
N TRP A 261 18.82 5.19 6.29
CA TRP A 261 20.15 5.78 6.31
C TRP A 261 20.54 6.37 4.94
N ASN A 262 20.39 5.59 3.87
CA ASN A 262 20.73 6.03 2.52
C ASN A 262 19.92 7.25 2.08
N ARG A 263 18.63 7.28 2.42
CA ARG A 263 17.77 8.45 2.14
C ARG A 263 18.20 9.69 2.90
N HIS A 264 18.66 9.56 4.14
CA HIS A 264 19.20 10.69 4.90
C HIS A 264 20.52 11.22 4.32
N VAL A 265 21.42 10.33 3.90
CA VAL A 265 22.70 10.71 3.29
C VAL A 265 22.46 11.49 1.99
N GLN A 266 21.65 10.95 1.07
CA GLN A 266 21.31 11.62 -0.20
C GLN A 266 20.71 13.03 -0.01
N ARG A 267 19.96 13.25 1.07
CA ARG A 267 19.38 14.57 1.38
C ARG A 267 20.41 15.57 1.87
N ARG A 268 21.39 15.12 2.64
CA ARG A 268 22.47 15.98 3.13
C ARG A 268 23.30 16.47 1.95
N GLU A 269 23.64 15.56 1.04
CA GLU A 269 24.35 15.88 -0.21
C GLU A 269 23.55 16.87 -1.07
N ALA A 270 22.24 16.63 -1.26
CA ALA A 270 21.38 17.54 -2.02
C ALA A 270 21.22 18.93 -1.37
N ALA A 271 21.19 19.01 -0.05
CA ALA A 271 21.10 20.29 0.67
C ALA A 271 22.42 21.08 0.58
N GLN A 272 23.56 20.39 0.70
CA GLN A 272 24.89 21.01 0.54
C GLN A 272 25.06 21.59 -0.87
N GLN A 273 24.60 20.87 -1.89
CA GLN A 273 24.70 21.34 -3.26
C GLN A 273 23.79 22.55 -3.55
N ASP A 274 22.58 22.61 -3.00
CA ASP A 274 21.73 23.82 -3.09
C ASP A 274 22.37 25.02 -2.38
N ASP A 275 23.04 24.80 -1.25
CA ASP A 275 23.77 25.87 -0.54
C ASP A 275 25.01 26.34 -1.33
N GLU A 276 25.78 25.43 -1.93
CA GLU A 276 26.92 25.79 -2.80
C GLU A 276 26.48 26.58 -4.04
N ASP A 277 25.40 26.14 -4.69
CA ASP A 277 24.80 26.83 -5.84
C ASP A 277 24.31 28.24 -5.46
N ARG A 278 23.75 28.43 -4.26
CA ARG A 278 23.30 29.74 -3.75
C ARG A 278 24.45 30.69 -3.42
N LEU A 279 25.59 30.15 -2.98
CA LEU A 279 26.77 30.95 -2.64
C LEU A 279 27.63 31.30 -3.87
N GLY A 280 27.31 30.74 -5.04
CA GLY A 280 28.05 30.99 -6.29
C GLY A 280 29.49 30.47 -6.22
N ILE A 281 29.77 29.50 -5.36
CA ILE A 281 31.12 28.93 -5.16
C ILE A 281 31.49 28.00 -6.32
N THR A 282 30.51 27.51 -7.08
CA THR A 282 30.70 26.76 -8.32
C THR A 282 30.95 27.72 -9.50
N GLY A 283 32.12 28.34 -9.53
CA GLY A 283 32.59 29.23 -10.60
C GLY A 283 34.06 29.03 -10.93
#